data_AF-W0AFU1-F1
#
_entry.id   AF-W0AFU1-F1
#
_cell.length_a   1.000
_cell.length_b   1.000
_cell.length_c   1.000
_cell.angle_alpha   90.00
_cell.angle_beta   90.00
_cell.angle_gamma   90.00
#
_symmetry.space_group_name_H-M   'P 1'
#
loop_
_entity.id
_entity.type
_entity.pdbx_description
1 polymer ?
#
loop_
_entity_poly.entity_id
_entity_poly.type
_entity_poly.pdbx_seq_one_letter_code
_entity_poly.pdbx_strand_id
1 'polypeptide(L)'
;MMQHIFSSKRAALLPAGVVALMSLSFAGCAANAASKGEKRREDARTCESFGAQYGTPAYTDCMLDQQRRRDTKKLESLEETRMLSQLAKDGQIMAERARLQRCARDPDRRECGRR
;
A
#
# COMPACT_ATOMS: atom_id res chain seq x y z
N MET A 1 44.86 15.32 -37.19
CA MET A 1 45.10 14.31 -36.13
C MET A 1 44.73 14.96 -34.81
N MET A 2 43.67 14.48 -34.14
CA MET A 2 43.23 14.71 -32.74
C MET A 2 41.71 14.76 -32.64
N GLN A 3 41.10 13.57 -32.50
CA GLN A 3 39.75 13.37 -31.99
C GLN A 3 39.89 12.58 -30.70
N HIS A 4 39.82 13.18 -29.51
CA HIS A 4 39.72 12.41 -28.25
C HIS A 4 39.30 13.24 -27.02
N ILE A 5 38.22 14.04 -27.02
CA ILE A 5 37.74 14.61 -25.74
C ILE A 5 36.21 14.85 -25.69
N PHE A 6 35.37 13.88 -26.07
CA PHE A 6 33.92 14.01 -25.83
C PHE A 6 33.23 12.67 -25.52
N SER A 7 33.76 11.86 -24.59
CA SER A 7 33.04 10.64 -24.18
C SER A 7 33.38 10.11 -22.78
N SER A 8 33.51 10.98 -21.76
CA SER A 8 33.84 10.51 -20.39
C SER A 8 32.82 10.92 -19.30
N LYS A 9 31.96 11.92 -19.51
CA LYS A 9 31.10 12.44 -18.44
C LYS A 9 29.75 11.71 -18.24
N ARG A 10 29.36 10.79 -19.15
CA ARG A 10 28.08 10.06 -19.05
C ARG A 10 28.16 8.77 -18.24
N ALA A 11 29.36 8.20 -18.05
CA ALA A 11 29.53 6.91 -17.38
C ALA A 11 29.50 7.00 -15.83
N ALA A 12 29.72 8.18 -15.25
CA ALA A 12 29.80 8.37 -13.80
C ALA A 12 28.43 8.59 -13.11
N LEU A 13 27.35 8.78 -13.87
CA LEU A 13 26.01 9.02 -13.31
C LEU A 13 25.17 7.73 -13.13
N LEU A 14 25.55 6.64 -13.80
CA LEU A 14 24.88 5.35 -13.66
C LEU A 14 25.09 4.65 -12.29
N PRO A 15 26.27 4.66 -11.64
CA PRO A 15 26.43 3.97 -10.36
C PRO A 15 25.76 4.71 -9.19
N ALA A 16 25.61 6.04 -9.26
CA ALA A 16 24.97 6.82 -8.20
C ALA A 16 23.46 6.54 -8.08
N GLY A 17 22.77 6.37 -9.22
CA GLY A 17 21.34 6.03 -9.23
C GLY A 17 21.08 4.62 -8.67
N VAL A 18 21.95 3.65 -8.97
CA VAL A 18 21.82 2.27 -8.48
C VAL A 18 22.12 2.17 -6.98
N VAL A 19 23.12 2.90 -6.47
CA VAL A 19 23.41 2.95 -5.02
C VAL A 19 22.29 3.65 -4.24
N ALA A 20 21.72 4.73 -4.78
CA ALA A 20 20.56 5.38 -4.19
C ALA A 20 19.36 4.43 -4.11
N LEU A 21 19.02 3.74 -5.21
CA LEU A 21 17.94 2.73 -5.23
C LEU A 21 18.19 1.56 -4.27
N MET A 22 19.44 1.07 -4.14
CA MET A 22 19.80 0.04 -3.16
C MET A 22 19.63 0.51 -1.72
N SER A 23 19.96 1.76 -1.40
CA SER A 23 19.83 2.29 -0.04
C SER A 23 18.38 2.39 0.44
N LEU A 24 17.42 2.62 -0.47
CA LEU A 24 15.98 2.57 -0.16
C LEU A 24 15.50 1.16 0.23
N SER A 25 16.09 0.11 -0.33
CA SER A 25 15.72 -1.29 -0.03
C SER A 25 16.05 -1.68 1.42
N PHE A 26 17.14 -1.15 1.99
CA PHE A 26 17.50 -1.41 3.39
C PHE A 26 16.70 -0.55 4.38
N ALA A 27 16.34 0.68 3.99
CA ALA A 27 15.49 1.56 4.81
C ALA A 27 14.08 0.99 5.03
N GLY A 28 13.52 0.30 4.03
CA GLY A 28 12.19 -0.33 4.15
C GLY A 28 12.10 -1.40 5.23
N CYS A 29 13.18 -2.15 5.48
CA CYS A 29 13.17 -3.19 6.51
C CYS A 29 13.22 -2.57 7.93
N ALA A 30 14.03 -1.52 8.11
CA ALA A 30 14.16 -0.80 9.38
C ALA A 30 12.88 -0.02 9.75
N ALA A 31 12.23 0.62 8.77
CA ALA A 31 10.99 1.37 9.01
C ALA A 31 9.84 0.47 9.50
N ASN A 32 9.72 -0.74 8.93
CA ASN A 32 8.72 -1.71 9.35
C ASN A 32 9.00 -2.25 10.76
N ALA A 33 10.27 -2.54 11.08
CA ALA A 33 10.65 -2.98 12.43
C ALA A 33 10.43 -1.89 13.48
N ALA A 34 10.76 -0.64 13.16
CA ALA A 34 10.52 0.51 14.03
C ALA A 34 9.03 0.68 14.34
N SER A 35 8.17 0.64 13.31
CA SER A 35 6.71 0.80 13.48
C SER A 35 6.07 -0.31 14.33
N LYS A 36 6.56 -1.56 14.22
CA LYS A 36 6.09 -2.67 15.06
C LYS A 36 6.49 -2.47 16.52
N GLY A 37 7.70 -1.99 16.76
CA GLY A 37 8.19 -1.66 18.10
C GLY A 37 7.40 -0.53 18.74
N GLU A 38 7.04 0.50 17.99
CA GLU A 38 6.23 1.63 18.47
C GLU A 38 4.82 1.20 18.88
N LYS A 39 4.12 0.44 18.03
CA LYS A 39 2.78 -0.07 18.36
C LYS A 39 2.80 -0.97 19.60
N ARG A 40 3.80 -1.84 19.73
CA ARG A 40 3.96 -2.69 20.92
C ARG A 40 4.21 -1.87 22.19
N ARG A 41 4.99 -0.78 22.10
CA ARG A 41 5.21 0.14 23.24
C ARG A 41 3.94 0.91 23.60
N GLU A 42 3.15 1.29 22.61
CA GLU A 42 1.87 1.95 22.82
C GLU A 42 0.86 1.03 23.50
N ASP A 43 0.78 -0.24 23.09
CA ASP A 43 -0.04 -1.23 23.78
C ASP A 43 0.41 -1.46 25.21
N ALA A 44 1.73 -1.55 25.44
CA ALA A 44 2.28 -1.72 26.78
C ALA A 44 1.82 -0.58 27.71
N ARG A 45 1.94 0.68 27.24
CA ARG A 45 1.43 1.85 27.97
C ARG A 45 -0.07 1.80 28.20
N THR A 46 -0.84 1.29 27.23
CA THR A 46 -2.29 1.14 27.33
C THR A 46 -2.66 0.08 28.36
N CYS A 47 -2.01 -1.08 28.33
CA CYS A 47 -2.24 -2.14 29.30
C CYS A 47 -1.86 -1.71 30.72
N GLU A 48 -0.73 -1.02 30.87
CA GLU A 48 -0.30 -0.43 32.14
C GLU A 48 -1.29 0.63 32.64
N SER A 49 -1.82 1.49 31.76
CA SER A 49 -2.79 2.53 32.16
C SER A 49 -4.14 1.95 32.63
N PHE A 50 -4.51 0.75 32.17
CA PHE A 50 -5.66 0.00 32.66
C PHE A 50 -5.34 -0.85 33.92
N GLY A 51 -4.13 -0.74 34.47
CA GLY A 51 -3.72 -1.42 35.69
C GLY A 51 -3.17 -2.83 35.49
N ALA A 52 -3.04 -3.29 34.24
CA ALA A 52 -2.39 -4.55 33.94
C ALA A 52 -0.86 -4.34 34.00
N GLN A 53 -0.22 -4.73 35.10
CA GLN A 53 1.22 -4.52 35.28
C GLN A 53 2.06 -5.58 34.56
N TYR A 54 3.21 -5.17 34.03
CA TYR A 54 4.16 -6.07 33.36
C TYR A 54 4.50 -7.29 34.23
N GLY A 55 4.52 -8.47 33.61
CA GLY A 55 4.80 -9.75 34.28
C GLY A 55 3.58 -10.44 34.90
N THR A 56 2.41 -9.79 34.91
CA THR A 56 1.15 -10.42 35.33
C THR A 56 0.46 -11.14 34.17
N PRO A 57 -0.39 -12.15 34.45
CA PRO A 57 -1.27 -12.74 33.44
C PRO A 57 -2.16 -11.69 32.77
N ALA A 58 -2.72 -10.76 33.56
CA ALA A 58 -3.57 -9.68 33.05
C ALA A 58 -2.87 -8.79 32.00
N TYR A 59 -1.57 -8.53 32.16
CA TYR A 59 -0.79 -7.80 31.15
C TYR A 59 -0.62 -8.60 29.86
N THR A 60 -0.35 -9.90 29.97
CA THR A 60 -0.25 -10.78 28.81
C THR A 60 -1.57 -10.85 28.05
N ASP A 61 -2.67 -11.01 28.76
CA ASP A 61 -4.02 -11.05 28.18
C ASP A 61 -4.36 -9.74 27.47
N CYS A 62 -4.07 -8.60 28.11
CA CYS A 62 -4.26 -7.29 27.50
C CYS A 62 -3.42 -7.14 26.22
N MET A 63 -2.15 -7.50 26.24
CA MET A 63 -1.27 -7.39 25.07
C MET A 63 -1.75 -8.29 23.91
N LEU A 64 -2.24 -9.50 24.21
CA LEU A 64 -2.82 -10.40 23.22
C LEU A 64 -4.14 -9.87 22.66
N ASP A 65 -4.98 -9.24 23.48
CA ASP A 65 -6.21 -8.58 23.03
C ASP A 65 -5.89 -7.42 22.07
N GLN A 66 -4.92 -6.57 22.42
CA GLN A 66 -4.47 -5.48 21.55
C GLN A 66 -3.93 -5.98 20.21
N GLN A 67 -3.16 -7.07 20.23
CA GLN A 67 -2.71 -7.73 19.00
C GLN A 67 -3.89 -8.21 18.17
N ARG A 68 -4.85 -8.92 18.78
CA ARG A 68 -6.03 -9.45 18.10
C ARG A 68 -6.86 -8.34 17.47
N ARG A 69 -7.08 -7.23 18.18
CA ARG A 69 -7.80 -6.05 17.65
C ARG A 69 -7.15 -5.50 16.39
N ARG A 70 -5.81 -5.41 16.35
CA ARG A 70 -5.10 -4.95 15.15
C ARG A 70 -5.21 -5.93 13.99
N ASP A 71 -5.09 -7.22 14.28
CA ASP A 71 -5.15 -8.25 13.25
C ASP A 71 -6.56 -8.28 12.64
N THR A 72 -7.61 -8.21 13.46
CA THR A 72 -9.00 -8.09 13.01
C THR A 72 -9.23 -6.81 12.21
N LYS A 73 -8.82 -5.63 12.72
CA LYS A 73 -8.97 -4.36 11.99
C LYS A 73 -8.27 -4.38 10.64
N LYS A 74 -7.11 -5.05 10.55
CA LYS A 74 -6.39 -5.21 9.29
C LYS A 74 -7.16 -6.10 8.31
N LEU A 75 -7.74 -7.20 8.79
CA LEU A 75 -8.56 -8.09 7.97
C LEU A 75 -9.81 -7.36 7.44
N GLU A 76 -10.52 -6.65 8.31
CA GLU A 76 -11.70 -5.87 7.94
C GLU A 76 -11.37 -4.82 6.87
N SER A 77 -10.26 -4.09 7.02
CA SER A 77 -9.80 -3.11 6.02
C SER A 77 -9.50 -3.76 4.67
N LEU A 78 -8.92 -4.97 4.65
CA LEU A 78 -8.64 -5.70 3.40
C LEU A 78 -9.93 -6.20 2.74
N GLU A 79 -10.90 -6.65 3.54
CA GLU A 79 -12.20 -7.06 3.06
C GLU A 79 -13.00 -5.89 2.48
N GLU A 80 -13.03 -4.76 3.17
CA GLU A 80 -13.64 -3.51 2.69
C GLU A 80 -13.02 -3.08 1.36
N THR A 81 -11.68 -3.07 1.26
CA THR A 81 -10.98 -2.71 0.03
C THR A 81 -11.33 -3.66 -1.12
N ARG A 82 -11.46 -4.97 -0.82
CA ARG A 82 -11.88 -5.96 -1.80
C ARG A 82 -13.30 -5.70 -2.29
N MET A 83 -14.24 -5.42 -1.38
CA MET A 83 -15.62 -5.10 -1.73
C MET A 83 -15.71 -3.84 -2.59
N LEU A 84 -15.02 -2.77 -2.20
CA LEU A 84 -14.98 -1.52 -2.97
C LEU A 84 -14.38 -1.73 -4.38
N SER A 85 -13.33 -2.54 -4.48
CA SER A 85 -12.72 -2.88 -5.76
C SER A 85 -13.67 -3.67 -6.65
N GLN A 86 -14.47 -4.57 -6.08
CA GLN A 86 -15.50 -5.31 -6.81
C GLN A 86 -16.61 -4.38 -7.28
N LEU A 87 -17.14 -3.54 -6.40
CA LEU A 87 -18.17 -2.56 -6.74
C LEU A 87 -17.73 -1.61 -7.86
N ALA A 88 -16.47 -1.15 -7.82
CA ALA A 88 -15.91 -0.31 -8.88
C ALA A 88 -15.85 -1.05 -10.23
N LYS A 89 -15.44 -2.32 -10.25
CA LYS A 89 -15.43 -3.15 -11.47
C LYS A 89 -16.83 -3.38 -12.00
N ASP A 90 -17.78 -3.70 -11.14
CA ASP A 90 -19.17 -3.93 -11.54
C ASP A 90 -19.80 -2.64 -12.10
N GLY A 91 -19.50 -1.49 -11.47
CA GLY A 91 -19.90 -0.18 -11.98
C GLY A 91 -19.36 0.09 -13.39
N GLN A 92 -18.09 -0.25 -13.66
CA GLN A 92 -17.50 -0.12 -14.99
C GLN A 92 -18.18 -1.05 -16.02
N ILE A 93 -18.44 -2.30 -15.66
CA ILE A 93 -19.12 -3.27 -16.54
C ILE A 93 -20.53 -2.78 -16.87
N MET A 94 -21.27 -2.29 -15.87
CA MET A 94 -22.61 -1.76 -16.06
C MET A 94 -22.61 -0.49 -16.93
N ALA A 95 -21.65 0.40 -16.72
CA ALA A 95 -21.48 1.60 -17.54
C ALA A 95 -21.18 1.25 -19.00
N GLU A 96 -20.28 0.30 -19.24
CA GLU A 96 -19.94 -0.16 -20.59
C GLU A 96 -21.12 -0.85 -21.27
N ARG A 97 -21.85 -1.71 -20.54
CA ARG A 97 -23.07 -2.32 -21.06
C ARG A 97 -24.11 -1.27 -21.45
N ALA A 98 -24.31 -0.25 -20.61
CA ALA A 98 -25.22 0.85 -20.92
C ALA A 98 -24.74 1.65 -22.15
N ARG A 99 -23.43 1.88 -22.30
CA ARG A 99 -22.85 2.51 -23.49
C ARG A 99 -23.15 1.69 -24.75
N LEU A 100 -22.88 0.39 -24.73
CA LEU A 100 -23.14 -0.51 -25.86
C LEU A 100 -24.63 -0.52 -26.25
N GLN A 101 -25.55 -0.52 -25.28
CA GLN A 101 -26.98 -0.43 -25.56
C GLN A 101 -27.37 0.91 -26.22
N ARG A 102 -26.80 2.03 -25.78
CA ARG A 102 -27.04 3.34 -26.42
C ARG A 102 -26.50 3.35 -27.85
N CYS A 103 -25.31 2.81 -28.07
CA CYS A 103 -24.70 2.69 -29.39
C CYS A 103 -25.42 1.73 -30.34
N ALA A 104 -26.05 0.69 -29.80
CA ALA A 104 -26.89 -0.21 -30.58
C ALA A 104 -28.18 0.47 -31.06
N ARG A 105 -28.74 1.39 -30.25
CA ARG A 105 -29.95 2.15 -30.60
C ARG A 105 -29.65 3.33 -31.53
N ASP A 106 -28.52 4.00 -31.31
CA ASP A 106 -28.13 5.23 -32.01
C ASP A 106 -26.61 5.20 -32.26
N PRO A 107 -26.19 4.73 -33.45
CA PRO A 107 -24.77 4.48 -33.74
C PRO A 107 -23.98 5.76 -34.02
N ASP A 108 -24.65 6.89 -34.29
CA ASP A 108 -23.99 8.16 -34.65
C ASP A 108 -23.51 8.96 -33.42
N ARG A 109 -23.75 8.43 -32.21
CA ARG A 109 -23.30 9.07 -30.97
C ARG A 109 -21.79 9.11 -30.87
N ARG A 110 -21.27 10.24 -30.40
CA ARG A 110 -19.83 10.48 -30.19
C ARG A 110 -19.16 9.43 -29.29
N GLU A 111 -19.89 8.89 -28.30
CA GLU A 111 -19.39 7.89 -27.35
C GLU A 111 -19.21 6.48 -27.94
N CYS A 112 -19.66 6.25 -29.18
CA CYS A 112 -19.65 4.93 -29.81
C CYS A 112 -18.38 4.64 -30.63
N GLY A 113 -17.55 5.67 -30.86
CA GLY A 113 -16.39 5.60 -31.76
C GLY A 113 -16.82 5.52 -33.22
N ARG A 114 -16.01 6.04 -34.14
CA ARG A 114 -16.19 5.73 -35.58
C ARG A 114 -15.87 4.24 -35.76
N ARG A 115 -16.83 3.47 -36.27
CA ARG A 115 -16.60 2.11 -36.75
C ARG A 115 -15.59 2.11 -37.88
#